data_AF-A0A4P5WVN8-F1
#
_entry.id   AF-A0A4P5WVN8-F1
#
_cell.length_a   1.000
_cell.length_b   1.000
_cell.length_c   1.000
_cell.angle_alpha   90.00
_cell.angle_beta   90.00
_cell.angle_gamma   90.00
#
_symmetry.space_group_name_H-M   'P 1'
#
loop_
_entity.id
_entity.type
_entity.pdbx_description
1 polymer ?
#
loop_
_entity_poly.entity_id
_entity_poly.type
_entity_poly.pdbx_seq_one_letter_code
_entity_poly.pdbx_strand_id
1 'polypeptide(L)'
;MCTYANDTWCRISGLRLDETRDHRWSRVIHPDDLAMVLANWEESVVEQRPYVNEVRIVRPGGSLRHIVVAASPAHDARGGVSGFLGTALDVTDRRAAENEAREKESLIRALVDHSSAAIYLKDRAGRYLLVNRQHRELWPARRDFRPGTTPFDWFPEETARSFLETDALVFRTGETRTFEELLETGGERRTFMSIKFPVFDDSGTVMAVGGISADISDLERLIAHGLPEGQRPAVESVIEFLAKGIEDGRRVIRGIRPAALDDLGLRAAFEELAADLRDAGIETDLVVDPGIDALPPTLQTIVYRIAQESLHHARRRRPDTAPT
;
A
#
# COMPACT_ATOMS: atom_id res chain seq x y z
N MET A 1 7.99 -17.46 -39.79
CA MET A 1 6.93 -16.74 -40.52
C MET A 1 5.62 -16.92 -39.77
N CYS A 2 4.93 -15.83 -39.39
CA CYS A 2 3.61 -15.88 -38.77
C CYS A 2 2.55 -16.22 -39.84
N THR A 3 1.88 -17.36 -39.67
CA THR A 3 0.87 -17.88 -40.60
C THR A 3 -0.55 -17.54 -40.16
N TYR A 4 -0.76 -17.29 -38.87
CA TYR A 4 -2.05 -16.99 -38.28
C TYR A 4 -1.89 -16.13 -37.01
N ALA A 5 -2.80 -15.18 -36.83
CA ALA A 5 -2.98 -14.41 -35.61
C ALA A 5 -4.49 -14.34 -35.31
N ASN A 6 -4.84 -14.34 -34.03
CA ASN A 6 -6.23 -14.19 -33.59
C ASN A 6 -6.54 -12.74 -33.20
N ASP A 7 -7.83 -12.44 -33.00
CA ASP A 7 -8.28 -11.09 -32.65
C ASP A 7 -7.71 -10.58 -31.33
N THR A 8 -7.41 -11.48 -30.39
CA THR A 8 -6.79 -11.14 -29.11
C THR A 8 -5.38 -10.57 -29.32
N TRP A 9 -4.56 -11.20 -30.18
CA TRP A 9 -3.25 -10.67 -30.53
C TRP A 9 -3.34 -9.31 -31.21
N CYS A 10 -4.28 -9.12 -32.14
CA CYS A 10 -4.50 -7.82 -32.78
C CYS A 10 -4.87 -6.73 -31.76
N ARG A 11 -5.72 -7.06 -30.78
CA ARG A 11 -6.09 -6.14 -29.68
C ARG A 11 -4.90 -5.78 -28.79
N ILE A 12 -4.06 -6.76 -28.46
CA ILE A 12 -2.88 -6.56 -27.61
C ILE A 12 -1.80 -5.75 -28.33
N SER A 13 -1.52 -6.07 -29.59
CA SER A 13 -0.46 -5.44 -30.40
C SER A 13 -0.88 -4.11 -31.02
N GLY A 14 -2.19 -3.88 -31.19
CA GLY A 14 -2.72 -2.75 -31.96
C GLY A 14 -2.53 -2.90 -33.48
N LEU A 15 -2.02 -4.05 -33.96
CA LEU A 15 -1.85 -4.34 -35.38
C LEU A 15 -3.11 -4.95 -35.97
N ARG A 16 -3.35 -4.67 -37.25
CA ARG A 16 -4.34 -5.41 -38.03
C ARG A 16 -3.80 -6.77 -38.45
N LEU A 17 -4.69 -7.73 -38.69
CA LEU A 17 -4.31 -9.11 -39.04
C LEU A 17 -3.36 -9.18 -40.26
N ASP A 18 -3.59 -8.35 -41.27
CA ASP A 18 -2.75 -8.22 -42.46
C ASP A 18 -1.35 -7.65 -42.16
N GLU A 19 -1.21 -6.87 -41.09
CA GLU A 19 0.04 -6.27 -40.63
C GLU A 19 0.86 -7.19 -39.71
N THR A 20 0.27 -8.30 -39.25
CA THR A 20 0.93 -9.28 -38.36
C THR A 20 1.60 -10.44 -39.10
N ARG A 21 1.34 -10.59 -40.40
CA ARG A 21 1.89 -11.68 -41.22
C ARG A 21 3.41 -11.60 -41.34
N ASP A 22 4.03 -12.75 -41.62
CA ASP A 22 5.48 -12.91 -41.78
C ASP A 22 6.28 -12.63 -40.50
N HIS A 23 7.27 -11.74 -40.58
CA HIS A 23 8.11 -11.31 -39.46
C HIS A 23 7.67 -9.94 -38.89
N ARG A 24 6.49 -9.43 -39.29
CA ARG A 24 6.06 -8.07 -38.94
C ARG A 24 5.62 -7.93 -37.48
N TRP A 25 5.38 -9.03 -36.78
CA TRP A 25 5.14 -9.04 -35.33
C TRP A 25 6.31 -8.44 -34.53
N SER A 26 7.55 -8.50 -35.03
CA SER A 26 8.72 -7.92 -34.33
C SER A 26 8.74 -6.39 -34.40
N ARG A 27 7.96 -5.76 -35.28
CA ARG A 27 7.90 -4.30 -35.45
C ARG A 27 7.29 -3.58 -34.26
N VAL A 28 6.46 -4.27 -33.49
CA VAL A 28 5.87 -3.72 -32.27
C VAL A 28 6.73 -3.98 -31.05
N ILE A 29 7.82 -4.75 -31.14
CA ILE A 29 8.70 -4.97 -29.99
C ILE A 29 9.47 -3.69 -29.70
N HIS A 30 9.60 -3.36 -28.41
CA HIS A 30 10.39 -2.23 -27.99
C HIS A 30 11.84 -2.36 -28.49
N PRO A 31 12.47 -1.28 -29.02
CA PRO A 31 13.81 -1.33 -29.59
C PRO A 31 14.86 -2.00 -28.69
N ASP A 32 14.84 -1.67 -27.40
CA ASP A 32 15.75 -2.26 -26.39
C ASP A 32 15.57 -3.77 -26.20
N ASP A 33 14.37 -4.30 -26.44
CA ASP A 33 14.04 -5.71 -26.23
C ASP A 33 14.25 -6.55 -27.52
N LEU A 34 14.33 -5.89 -28.68
CA LEU A 34 14.33 -6.55 -29.99
C LEU A 34 15.47 -7.55 -30.17
N ALA A 35 16.70 -7.15 -29.81
CA ALA A 35 17.87 -8.00 -29.99
C ALA A 35 17.78 -9.28 -29.15
N MET A 36 17.38 -9.15 -27.88
CA MET A 36 17.17 -10.28 -26.97
C MET A 36 16.05 -11.20 -27.48
N VAL A 37 14.94 -10.62 -27.93
CA VAL A 37 13.79 -11.41 -28.40
C VAL A 37 14.13 -12.23 -29.62
N LEU A 38 14.84 -11.65 -30.60
CA LEU A 38 15.25 -12.36 -31.81
C LEU A 38 16.22 -13.50 -31.49
N ALA A 39 17.20 -13.26 -30.63
CA ALA A 39 18.16 -14.29 -30.21
C ALA A 39 17.47 -15.46 -29.50
N ASN A 40 16.64 -15.19 -28.49
CA ASN A 40 15.93 -16.23 -27.74
C ASN A 40 14.94 -17.00 -28.64
N TRP A 41 14.33 -16.31 -29.62
CA TRP A 41 13.43 -16.93 -30.59
C TRP A 41 14.18 -17.86 -31.54
N GLU A 42 15.30 -17.40 -32.10
CA GLU A 42 16.15 -18.19 -32.99
C GLU A 42 16.65 -19.46 -32.31
N GLU A 43 17.15 -19.35 -31.08
CA GLU A 43 17.57 -20.49 -30.26
C GLU A 43 16.43 -21.48 -30.05
N SER A 44 15.23 -21.00 -29.69
CA SER A 44 14.06 -21.87 -29.48
C SER A 44 13.63 -22.60 -30.75
N VAL A 45 13.77 -21.97 -31.92
CA VAL A 45 13.47 -22.58 -33.23
C VAL A 45 14.51 -23.65 -33.58
N VAL A 46 15.80 -23.36 -33.39
CA VAL A 46 16.89 -24.30 -33.68
C VAL A 46 16.83 -25.52 -32.77
N GLU A 47 16.62 -25.30 -31.48
CA GLU A 47 16.57 -26.37 -30.47
C GLU A 47 15.21 -27.05 -30.36
N GLN A 48 14.19 -26.53 -31.07
CA GLN A 48 12.81 -27.02 -31.01
C GLN A 48 12.26 -27.07 -29.58
N ARG A 49 12.62 -26.08 -28.74
CA ARG A 49 12.17 -25.98 -27.36
C ARG A 49 11.08 -24.93 -27.16
N PRO A 50 10.27 -25.02 -26.10
CA PRO A 50 9.35 -23.95 -25.74
C PRO A 50 10.08 -22.62 -25.52
N TYR A 51 9.51 -21.57 -26.09
CA TYR A 51 9.94 -20.18 -25.94
C TYR A 51 9.06 -19.50 -24.91
N VAL A 52 9.64 -18.77 -23.95
CA VAL A 52 8.90 -17.88 -23.04
C VAL A 52 9.74 -16.64 -22.79
N ASN A 53 9.17 -15.46 -22.99
CA ASN A 53 9.81 -14.18 -22.66
C ASN A 53 8.76 -13.16 -22.20
N GLU A 54 9.17 -12.30 -21.27
CA GLU A 54 8.48 -11.03 -21.02
C GLU A 54 9.08 -9.94 -21.88
N VAL A 55 8.25 -9.22 -22.63
CA VAL A 55 8.72 -8.22 -23.60
C VAL A 55 7.83 -6.98 -23.54
N ARG A 56 8.42 -5.83 -23.82
CA ARG A 56 7.68 -4.60 -24.06
C ARG A 56 7.30 -4.52 -25.53
N ILE A 57 6.07 -4.11 -25.78
CA ILE A 57 5.61 -3.73 -27.12
C ILE A 57 5.17 -2.27 -27.15
N VAL A 58 5.43 -1.60 -28.26
CA VAL A 58 4.99 -0.25 -28.58
C VAL A 58 3.91 -0.38 -29.66
N ARG A 59 2.66 -0.09 -29.30
CA ARG A 59 1.54 -0.14 -30.26
C ARG A 59 1.68 0.97 -31.32
N PRO A 60 1.03 0.82 -32.49
CA PRO A 60 0.78 1.95 -33.38
C PRO A 60 0.09 3.08 -32.60
N GLY A 61 0.72 4.26 -32.54
CA GLY A 61 0.30 5.38 -31.70
C GLY A 61 1.15 5.60 -30.44
N GLY A 62 2.15 4.75 -30.18
CA GLY A 62 3.19 4.99 -29.17
C GLY A 62 2.89 4.47 -27.76
N SER A 63 1.72 3.87 -27.52
CA SER A 63 1.41 3.31 -26.19
C SER A 63 2.26 2.07 -25.90
N LEU A 64 2.95 2.08 -24.77
CA LEU A 64 3.73 0.94 -24.27
C LEU A 64 2.81 -0.10 -23.60
N ARG A 65 3.05 -1.38 -23.88
CA ARG A 65 2.44 -2.52 -23.18
C ARG A 65 3.50 -3.52 -22.78
N HIS A 66 3.29 -4.19 -21.65
CA HIS A 66 4.09 -5.33 -21.21
C HIS A 66 3.33 -6.60 -21.52
N ILE A 67 3.96 -7.53 -22.22
CA ILE A 67 3.35 -8.81 -22.56
C ILE A 67 4.26 -9.97 -22.13
N VAL A 68 3.64 -11.09 -21.80
CA VAL A 68 4.32 -12.38 -21.72
C VAL A 68 4.01 -13.13 -23.00
N VAL A 69 5.03 -13.50 -23.75
CA VAL A 69 4.90 -14.32 -24.96
C VAL A 69 5.41 -15.71 -24.65
N ALA A 70 4.59 -16.71 -24.90
CA ALA A 70 5.00 -18.12 -24.85
C ALA A 70 4.72 -18.78 -26.19
N ALA A 71 5.60 -19.65 -26.66
CA ALA A 71 5.37 -20.44 -27.86
C ALA A 71 5.90 -21.85 -27.70
N SER A 72 5.25 -22.82 -28.33
CA SER A 72 5.66 -24.23 -28.31
C SER A 72 5.67 -24.84 -29.70
N PRO A 73 6.57 -25.79 -30.00
CA PRO A 73 6.59 -26.48 -31.29
C PRO A 73 5.28 -27.24 -31.52
N ALA A 74 4.65 -26.99 -32.66
CA ALA A 74 3.54 -27.78 -33.17
C ALA A 74 4.08 -28.91 -34.04
N HIS A 75 3.55 -30.11 -33.87
CA HIS A 75 4.00 -31.31 -34.59
C HIS A 75 2.96 -31.71 -35.63
N ASP A 76 3.41 -32.19 -36.79
CA ASP A 76 2.56 -32.80 -37.80
C ASP A 76 2.16 -34.25 -37.44
N ALA A 77 1.30 -34.85 -38.26
CA ALA A 77 0.85 -36.23 -38.08
C ALA A 77 1.98 -37.28 -38.18
N ARG A 78 3.19 -36.90 -38.61
CA ARG A 78 4.37 -37.76 -38.70
C ARG A 78 5.37 -37.51 -37.56
N GLY A 79 5.03 -36.63 -36.61
CA GLY A 79 5.87 -36.27 -35.48
C GLY A 79 6.98 -35.25 -35.79
N GLY A 80 7.00 -34.67 -37.00
CA GLY A 80 7.92 -33.59 -37.35
C GLY A 80 7.39 -32.23 -36.91
N VAL A 81 8.27 -31.29 -36.56
CA VAL A 81 7.85 -29.92 -36.20
C VAL A 81 7.33 -29.20 -37.45
N SER A 82 6.04 -28.87 -37.46
CA SER A 82 5.35 -28.17 -38.57
C SER A 82 5.27 -26.67 -38.36
N GLY A 83 5.58 -26.18 -37.16
CA GLY A 83 5.55 -24.75 -36.82
C GLY A 83 5.62 -24.52 -35.32
N PHE A 84 5.28 -23.31 -34.89
CA PHE A 84 5.17 -22.95 -33.47
C PHE A 84 3.80 -22.33 -33.20
N LEU A 85 3.18 -22.73 -32.09
CA LEU A 85 1.96 -22.13 -31.59
C LEU A 85 2.32 -21.13 -30.48
N GLY A 86 2.06 -19.85 -30.72
CA GLY A 86 2.32 -18.76 -29.78
C GLY A 86 1.07 -18.27 -29.06
N THR A 87 1.24 -17.82 -27.82
CA THR A 87 0.28 -17.06 -27.03
C THR A 87 0.94 -15.81 -26.48
N ALA A 88 0.16 -14.73 -26.37
CA ALA A 88 0.60 -13.48 -25.78
C ALA A 88 -0.43 -13.02 -24.75
N LEU A 89 0.05 -12.74 -23.54
CA LEU A 89 -0.76 -12.23 -22.44
C LEU A 89 -0.35 -10.79 -22.13
N ASP A 90 -1.27 -9.83 -22.21
CA ASP A 90 -1.04 -8.47 -21.74
C ASP A 90 -1.02 -8.46 -20.20
N VAL A 91 0.12 -8.08 -19.63
CA VAL A 91 0.36 -7.98 -18.19
C VAL A 91 0.58 -6.53 -17.74
N THR A 92 0.29 -5.55 -18.61
CA THR A 92 0.51 -4.13 -18.34
C THR A 92 -0.24 -3.68 -17.09
N ASP A 93 -1.54 -3.94 -17.03
CA ASP A 93 -2.39 -3.46 -15.93
C ASP A 93 -2.03 -4.15 -14.61
N ARG A 94 -1.71 -5.46 -14.66
CA ARG A 94 -1.24 -6.22 -13.51
C ARG A 94 0.08 -5.64 -12.97
N ARG A 95 1.06 -5.38 -13.84
CA ARG A 95 2.36 -4.80 -13.44
C ARG A 95 2.21 -3.39 -12.90
N ALA A 96 1.36 -2.57 -13.51
CA ALA A 96 1.08 -1.22 -13.03
C ALA A 96 0.51 -1.27 -11.59
N ALA A 97 -0.47 -2.14 -11.34
CA ALA A 97 -1.05 -2.33 -10.02
C ALA A 97 -0.04 -2.87 -8.99
N GLU A 98 0.78 -3.85 -9.36
CA GLU A 98 1.83 -4.41 -8.50
C GLU A 98 2.91 -3.35 -8.15
N ASN A 99 3.34 -2.57 -9.14
CA ASN A 99 4.33 -1.51 -8.92
C ASN A 99 3.75 -0.40 -8.03
N GLU A 100 2.53 0.04 -8.28
CA GLU A 100 1.87 1.06 -7.46
C GLU A 100 1.68 0.57 -6.01
N ALA A 101 1.26 -0.68 -5.83
CA ALA A 101 1.15 -1.28 -4.49
C ALA A 101 2.51 -1.31 -3.78
N ARG A 102 3.57 -1.69 -4.49
CA ARG A 102 4.93 -1.73 -3.96
C ARG A 102 5.48 -0.34 -3.61
N GLU A 103 5.21 0.66 -4.44
CA GLU A 103 5.59 2.06 -4.18
C GLU A 103 4.88 2.60 -2.94
N LYS A 104 3.57 2.38 -2.83
CA LYS A 104 2.78 2.74 -1.64
C LYS A 104 3.32 2.04 -0.40
N GLU A 105 3.57 0.74 -0.47
CA GLU A 105 4.14 -0.02 0.65
C GLU A 105 5.50 0.55 1.08
N SER A 106 6.36 0.89 0.12
CA SER A 106 7.67 1.50 0.38
C SER A 106 7.54 2.85 1.08
N LEU A 107 6.64 3.72 0.60
CA LEU A 107 6.37 5.02 1.21
C LEU A 107 5.83 4.88 2.64
N ILE A 108 4.89 3.98 2.87
CA ILE A 108 4.31 3.71 4.19
C ILE A 108 5.40 3.22 5.15
N ARG A 109 6.22 2.25 4.71
CA ARG A 109 7.34 1.75 5.52
C ARG A 109 8.31 2.88 5.85
N ALA A 110 8.66 3.74 4.89
CA ALA A 110 9.54 4.88 5.13
C ALA A 110 8.95 5.85 6.17
N LEU A 111 7.67 6.21 6.04
CA LEU A 111 7.00 7.09 7.01
C LEU A 111 6.98 6.50 8.42
N VAL A 112 6.68 5.20 8.52
CA VAL A 112 6.65 4.48 9.80
C VAL A 112 8.05 4.38 10.42
N ASP A 113 9.08 4.06 9.64
CA ASP A 113 10.46 3.93 10.12
C ASP A 113 11.13 5.27 10.45
N HIS A 114 10.71 6.37 9.84
CA HIS A 114 11.20 7.72 10.18
C HIS A 114 10.41 8.41 11.29
N SER A 115 9.35 7.79 11.80
CA SER A 115 8.62 8.30 12.96
C SER A 115 9.50 8.23 14.22
N SER A 116 9.45 9.30 15.02
CA SER A 116 10.09 9.37 16.34
C SER A 116 9.31 8.60 17.43
N ALA A 117 8.10 8.15 17.15
CA ALA A 117 7.32 7.30 18.04
C ALA A 117 7.64 5.81 17.79
N ALA A 118 7.54 4.99 18.83
CA ALA A 118 7.68 3.55 18.68
C ALA A 118 6.38 2.98 18.12
N ILE A 119 6.42 2.33 16.97
CA ILE A 119 5.23 1.81 16.28
C ILE A 119 5.35 0.30 16.12
N TYR A 120 4.27 -0.42 16.39
CA TYR A 120 4.17 -1.85 16.15
C TYR A 120 2.78 -2.29 15.66
N LEU A 121 2.74 -3.48 15.07
CA LEU A 121 1.51 -4.16 14.68
C LEU A 121 1.58 -5.63 15.11
N LYS A 122 0.51 -6.17 15.68
CA LYS A 122 0.39 -7.57 16.09
C LYS A 122 -0.86 -8.23 15.53
N ASP A 123 -0.77 -9.52 15.20
CA ASP A 123 -1.93 -10.34 14.85
C ASP A 123 -2.74 -10.76 16.10
N ARG A 124 -3.84 -11.48 15.88
CA ARG A 124 -4.70 -12.03 16.94
C ARG A 124 -4.00 -13.02 17.89
N ALA A 125 -2.93 -13.65 17.42
CA ALA A 125 -2.13 -14.55 18.26
C ALA A 125 -1.07 -13.78 19.08
N GLY A 126 -1.06 -12.44 18.99
CA GLY A 126 -0.09 -11.59 19.67
C GLY A 126 1.28 -11.58 19.00
N ARG A 127 1.42 -12.09 17.77
CA ARG A 127 2.68 -12.10 17.05
C ARG A 127 2.90 -10.75 16.37
N TYR A 128 4.09 -10.20 16.50
CA TYR A 128 4.48 -8.99 15.81
C TYR A 128 4.54 -9.21 14.30
N LEU A 129 3.74 -8.44 13.56
CA LEU A 129 3.77 -8.35 12.11
C LEU A 129 4.75 -7.28 11.64
N LEU A 130 4.83 -6.18 12.39
CA LEU A 130 5.68 -5.04 12.09
C LEU A 130 6.13 -4.37 13.39
N VAL A 131 7.36 -3.86 13.37
CA VAL A 131 7.85 -2.84 14.30
C VAL A 131 8.64 -1.83 13.50
N ASN A 132 8.59 -0.55 13.88
CA ASN A 132 9.39 0.48 13.22
C ASN A 132 10.81 0.57 13.81
N ARG A 133 11.67 1.39 13.18
CA ARG A 133 13.04 1.66 13.62
C ARG A 133 13.11 2.14 15.07
N GLN A 134 12.30 3.12 15.46
CA GLN A 134 12.29 3.64 16.83
C GLN A 134 12.00 2.53 17.86
N HIS A 135 11.03 1.67 17.57
CA HIS A 135 10.71 0.52 18.41
C HIS A 135 11.86 -0.51 18.46
N ARG A 136 12.71 -0.63 17.44
CA ARG A 136 13.91 -1.50 17.54
C ARG A 136 15.01 -0.86 18.37
N GLU A 137 15.16 0.46 18.30
CA GLU A 137 16.22 1.21 19.00
C GLU A 137 15.97 1.32 20.51
N LEU A 138 14.70 1.50 20.92
CA LEU A 138 14.32 1.56 22.34
C LEU A 138 14.59 0.27 23.12
N TRP A 139 14.64 -0.87 22.44
CA TRP A 139 14.92 -2.16 23.05
C TRP A 139 16.10 -2.83 22.35
N PRO A 140 17.33 -2.68 22.87
CA PRO A 140 18.55 -3.22 22.25
C PRO A 140 18.49 -4.73 21.93
N ALA A 141 17.75 -5.50 22.74
CA ALA A 141 17.49 -6.92 22.49
C ALA A 141 16.75 -7.20 21.18
N ARG A 142 16.08 -6.19 20.58
CA ARG A 142 15.27 -6.27 19.37
C ARG A 142 15.99 -5.88 18.08
N ARG A 143 17.31 -5.66 18.12
CA ARG A 143 18.10 -5.45 16.89
C ARG A 143 17.96 -6.62 15.92
N ASP A 144 17.75 -7.82 16.44
CA ASP A 144 17.49 -9.04 15.68
C ASP A 144 15.99 -9.38 15.55
N PHE A 145 15.10 -8.40 15.64
CA PHE A 145 13.66 -8.60 15.46
C PHE A 145 13.33 -9.37 14.17
N ARG A 146 12.41 -10.33 14.29
CA ARG A 146 11.81 -11.05 13.16
C ARG A 146 10.28 -11.03 13.30
N PRO A 147 9.54 -10.81 12.19
CA PRO A 147 8.09 -11.01 12.18
C PRO A 147 7.72 -12.41 12.68
N GLY A 148 6.59 -12.52 13.37
CA GLY A 148 6.08 -13.79 13.93
C GLY A 148 6.49 -14.06 15.39
N THR A 149 7.44 -13.29 15.93
CA THR A 149 7.81 -13.32 17.36
C THR A 149 6.72 -12.70 18.24
N THR A 150 6.72 -13.03 19.51
CA THR A 150 5.72 -12.65 20.51
C THR A 150 6.34 -11.78 21.61
N PRO A 151 5.53 -11.10 22.44
CA PRO A 151 6.04 -10.40 23.61
C PRO A 151 6.90 -11.28 24.54
N PHE A 152 6.60 -12.58 24.67
CA PHE A 152 7.35 -13.51 25.52
C PHE A 152 8.80 -13.74 25.07
N ASP A 153 9.10 -13.52 23.79
CA ASP A 153 10.47 -13.67 23.27
C ASP A 153 11.38 -12.51 23.73
N TRP A 154 10.80 -11.38 24.17
CA TRP A 154 11.53 -10.13 24.35
C TRP A 154 11.29 -9.41 25.67
N PHE A 155 10.27 -9.81 26.43
CA PHE A 155 9.88 -9.16 27.67
C PHE A 155 9.71 -10.20 28.79
N PRO A 156 9.88 -9.79 30.06
CA PRO A 156 9.51 -10.61 31.21
C PRO A 156 8.07 -11.10 31.10
N GLU A 157 7.81 -12.28 31.67
CA GLU A 157 6.52 -12.98 31.52
C GLU A 157 5.33 -12.15 32.00
N GLU A 158 5.49 -11.42 33.10
CA GLU A 158 4.47 -10.52 33.66
C GLU A 158 4.14 -9.38 32.68
N THR A 159 5.17 -8.72 32.15
CA THR A 159 5.03 -7.64 31.15
C THR A 159 4.40 -8.15 29.86
N ALA A 160 4.85 -9.31 29.36
CA ALA A 160 4.31 -9.93 28.16
C ALA A 160 2.81 -10.26 28.31
N ARG A 161 2.39 -10.80 29.47
CA ARG A 161 0.97 -11.05 29.78
C ARG A 161 0.15 -9.76 29.79
N SER A 162 0.63 -8.71 30.47
CA SER A 162 -0.04 -7.42 30.52
C SER A 162 -0.28 -6.83 29.12
N PHE A 163 0.70 -6.95 28.22
CA PHE A 163 0.51 -6.54 26.83
C PHE A 163 -0.55 -7.35 26.09
N LEU A 164 -0.58 -8.67 26.27
CA LEU A 164 -1.59 -9.50 25.62
C LEU A 164 -3.00 -9.23 26.17
N GLU A 165 -3.13 -8.92 27.45
CA GLU A 165 -4.42 -8.57 28.06
C GLU A 165 -4.97 -7.25 27.52
N THR A 166 -4.12 -6.25 27.39
CA THR A 166 -4.47 -4.94 26.82
C THR A 166 -4.74 -5.04 25.32
N ASP A 167 -3.97 -5.83 24.58
CA ASP A 167 -4.24 -6.12 23.16
C ASP A 167 -5.59 -6.86 23.00
N ALA A 168 -5.87 -7.85 23.86
CA ALA A 168 -7.13 -8.58 23.86
C ALA A 168 -8.34 -7.69 24.17
N LEU A 169 -8.16 -6.65 24.99
CA LEU A 169 -9.21 -5.66 25.20
C LEU A 169 -9.57 -4.93 23.91
N VAL A 170 -8.57 -4.49 23.13
CA VAL A 170 -8.79 -3.83 21.83
C VAL A 170 -9.47 -4.77 20.83
N PHE A 171 -9.05 -6.04 20.78
CA PHE A 171 -9.73 -7.05 19.94
C PHE A 171 -11.19 -7.27 20.32
N ARG A 172 -11.52 -7.26 21.62
CA ARG A 172 -12.89 -7.46 22.10
C ARG A 172 -13.78 -6.23 21.89
N THR A 173 -13.25 -5.04 22.15
CA THR A 173 -14.07 -3.81 22.09
C THR A 173 -14.11 -3.20 20.69
N GLY A 174 -13.08 -3.42 19.87
CA GLY A 174 -12.93 -2.69 18.60
C GLY A 174 -12.69 -1.20 18.80
N GLU A 175 -12.19 -0.79 19.97
CA GLU A 175 -11.97 0.62 20.33
C GLU A 175 -10.49 0.94 20.50
N THR A 176 -10.10 2.16 20.13
CA THR A 176 -8.79 2.71 20.49
C THR A 176 -8.74 3.05 21.97
N ARG A 177 -7.64 2.69 22.63
CA ARG A 177 -7.43 2.93 24.06
C ARG A 177 -5.99 3.32 24.35
N THR A 178 -5.82 4.17 25.35
CA THR A 178 -4.50 4.57 25.87
C THR A 178 -4.18 3.75 27.11
N PHE A 179 -2.93 3.32 27.21
CA PHE A 179 -2.38 2.55 28.31
C PHE A 179 -1.07 3.18 28.75
N GLU A 180 -0.81 3.13 30.04
CA GLU A 180 0.48 3.45 30.61
C GLU A 180 1.24 2.14 30.84
N GLU A 181 2.42 2.03 30.26
CA GLU A 181 3.23 0.81 30.26
C GLU A 181 4.58 1.10 30.93
N LEU A 182 4.79 0.51 32.11
CA LEU A 182 6.05 0.63 32.84
C LEU A 182 7.01 -0.48 32.41
N LEU A 183 8.16 -0.09 31.84
CA LEU A 183 9.09 -1.03 31.22
C LEU A 183 10.51 -0.80 31.69
N GLU A 184 11.25 -1.89 31.90
CA GLU A 184 12.67 -1.83 32.18
C GLU A 184 13.45 -1.98 30.86
N THR A 185 14.22 -0.96 30.48
CA THR A 185 15.08 -0.97 29.30
C THR A 185 16.46 -0.42 29.63
N GLY A 186 17.51 -1.14 29.23
CA GLY A 186 18.90 -0.73 29.52
C GLY A 186 19.24 -0.65 31.01
N GLY A 187 18.48 -1.32 31.89
CA GLY A 187 18.63 -1.25 33.34
C GLY A 187 17.92 -0.07 34.01
N GLU A 188 17.17 0.74 33.25
CA GLU A 188 16.36 1.84 33.77
C GLU A 188 14.87 1.54 33.63
N ARG A 189 14.08 1.93 34.63
CA ARG A 189 12.61 1.94 34.52
C ARG A 189 12.16 3.18 33.76
N ARG A 190 11.34 2.95 32.75
CA ARG A 190 10.78 3.98 31.87
C ARG A 190 9.27 3.82 31.76
N THR A 191 8.57 4.93 31.70
CA THR A 191 7.12 4.98 31.57
C THR A 191 6.78 5.34 30.13
N PHE A 192 5.99 4.48 29.48
CA PHE A 192 5.53 4.69 28.12
C PHE A 192 4.03 4.96 28.11
N MET A 193 3.63 6.02 27.41
CA MET A 193 2.23 6.22 27.03
C MET A 193 1.99 5.54 25.68
N SER A 194 1.18 4.49 25.69
CA SER A 194 0.91 3.62 24.55
C SER A 194 -0.54 3.76 24.11
N ILE A 195 -0.77 4.20 22.88
CA ILE A 195 -2.09 4.17 22.26
C ILE A 195 -2.20 2.88 21.44
N LYS A 196 -3.19 2.05 21.75
CA LYS A 196 -3.49 0.81 21.02
C LYS A 196 -4.80 0.95 20.27
N PHE A 197 -4.83 0.50 19.02
CA PHE A 197 -5.97 0.65 18.13
C PHE A 197 -6.23 -0.60 17.30
N PRO A 198 -7.50 -0.87 16.95
CA PRO A 198 -7.86 -1.97 16.08
C PRO A 198 -7.53 -1.67 14.63
N VAL A 199 -7.04 -2.69 13.93
CA VAL A 199 -6.93 -2.73 12.47
C VAL A 199 -7.92 -3.77 11.97
N PHE A 200 -8.82 -3.35 11.11
CA PHE A 200 -9.91 -4.18 10.60
C PHE A 200 -9.51 -4.85 9.27
N ASP A 201 -10.07 -6.03 9.01
CA ASP A 201 -10.09 -6.62 7.67
C ASP A 201 -11.26 -6.07 6.83
N ASP A 202 -11.34 -6.53 5.59
CA ASP A 202 -12.40 -6.17 4.62
C ASP A 202 -13.82 -6.54 5.11
N SER A 203 -13.97 -7.36 6.14
CA SER A 203 -15.27 -7.75 6.71
C SER A 203 -15.70 -6.88 7.90
N GLY A 204 -14.90 -5.87 8.27
CA GLY A 204 -15.13 -5.06 9.45
C GLY A 204 -14.75 -5.74 10.76
N THR A 205 -14.02 -6.87 10.70
CA THR A 205 -13.59 -7.59 11.90
C THR A 205 -12.17 -7.15 12.28
N VAL A 206 -11.86 -6.99 13.58
CA VAL A 206 -10.52 -6.59 14.05
C VAL A 206 -9.48 -7.68 13.74
N MET A 207 -8.74 -7.54 12.65
CA MET A 207 -7.71 -8.46 12.17
C MET A 207 -6.41 -8.37 12.99
N ALA A 208 -6.03 -7.16 13.41
CA ALA A 208 -4.77 -6.89 14.09
C ALA A 208 -4.91 -5.73 15.10
N VAL A 209 -3.93 -5.61 15.99
CA VAL A 209 -3.79 -4.47 16.91
C VAL A 209 -2.53 -3.71 16.58
N GLY A 210 -2.68 -2.41 16.30
CA GLY A 210 -1.58 -1.47 16.17
C GLY A 210 -1.33 -0.76 17.50
N GLY A 211 -0.07 -0.43 17.77
CA GLY A 211 0.32 0.34 18.93
C GLY A 211 1.33 1.42 18.58
N ILE A 212 1.16 2.60 19.16
CA ILE A 212 2.10 3.71 19.08
C ILE A 212 2.44 4.13 20.51
N SER A 213 3.72 4.08 20.84
CA SER A 213 4.22 4.32 22.20
C SER A 213 5.21 5.48 22.21
N ALA A 214 5.02 6.38 23.18
CA ALA A 214 5.92 7.50 23.45
C ALA A 214 6.52 7.34 24.86
N ASP A 215 7.82 7.56 24.99
CA ASP A 215 8.51 7.60 26.29
C ASP A 215 8.15 8.92 26.99
N ILE A 216 7.49 8.83 28.15
CA ILE A 216 7.08 9.98 28.96
C ILE A 216 7.86 10.05 30.28
N SER A 217 8.93 9.26 30.45
CA SER A 217 9.67 9.16 31.72
C SER A 217 10.23 10.51 32.18
N ASP A 218 10.76 11.31 31.26
CA ASP A 218 11.26 12.66 31.57
C ASP A 218 10.14 13.60 32.02
N LEU A 219 8.95 13.41 31.44
CA LEU A 219 7.78 14.20 31.76
C LEU A 219 7.26 13.87 33.16
N GLU A 220 7.17 12.58 33.49
CA GLU A 220 6.81 12.14 34.85
C GLU A 220 7.82 12.61 35.89
N ARG A 221 9.11 12.54 35.58
CA ARG A 221 10.14 13.10 36.47
C ARG A 221 9.91 14.60 36.68
N LEU A 222 9.65 15.37 35.63
CA LEU A 222 9.34 16.81 35.76
C LEU A 222 8.11 17.05 36.65
N ILE A 223 7.03 16.29 36.45
CA ILE A 223 5.81 16.38 37.27
C ILE A 223 6.12 16.06 38.74
N ALA A 224 6.87 15.00 39.00
CA ALA A 224 7.22 14.53 40.34
C ALA A 224 8.16 15.49 41.10
N HIS A 225 9.03 16.23 40.40
CA HIS A 225 9.94 17.22 41.01
C HIS A 225 9.27 18.56 41.30
N GLY A 226 7.96 18.69 41.06
CA GLY A 226 7.18 19.88 41.39
C GLY A 226 7.26 20.93 40.30
N LEU A 227 6.43 20.79 39.26
CA LEU A 227 6.16 21.88 38.32
C LEU A 227 5.52 23.06 39.08
N PRO A 228 5.98 24.31 38.87
CA PRO A 228 5.26 25.49 39.35
C PRO A 228 3.79 25.41 38.90
N GLU A 229 2.82 25.73 39.75
CA GLU A 229 1.38 25.54 39.47
C GLU A 229 0.92 26.10 38.12
N GLY A 230 1.56 27.17 37.62
CA GLY A 230 1.29 27.75 36.31
C GLY A 230 1.77 26.95 35.09
N GLN A 231 2.59 25.91 35.26
CA GLN A 231 3.16 25.11 34.17
C GLN A 231 2.54 23.71 34.02
N ARG A 232 1.74 23.27 35.00
CA ARG A 232 1.05 21.97 34.96
C ARG A 232 0.08 21.85 33.75
N PRO A 233 -0.73 22.86 33.40
CA PRO A 233 -1.59 22.80 32.21
C PRO A 233 -0.80 22.75 30.90
N ALA A 234 0.40 23.35 30.85
CA ALA A 234 1.25 23.34 29.67
C ALA A 234 1.83 21.94 29.41
N VAL A 235 2.18 21.21 30.47
CA VAL A 235 2.63 19.82 30.39
C VAL A 235 1.49 18.88 29.97
N GLU A 236 0.30 19.02 30.57
CA GLU A 236 -0.90 18.28 30.15
C GLU A 236 -1.24 18.54 28.68
N SER A 237 -1.12 19.79 28.23
CA SER A 237 -1.32 20.18 26.82
C SER A 237 -0.30 19.53 25.86
N VAL A 238 0.95 19.34 26.28
CA VAL A 238 1.96 18.61 25.48
C VAL A 238 1.64 17.11 25.41
N ILE A 239 1.13 16.51 26.48
CA ILE A 239 0.67 15.11 26.47
C ILE A 239 -0.51 14.95 25.52
N GLU A 240 -1.50 15.84 25.60
CA GLU A 240 -2.64 15.85 24.69
C GLU A 240 -2.20 16.09 23.25
N PHE A 241 -1.22 16.96 23.01
CA PHE A 241 -0.66 17.21 21.69
C PHE A 241 0.07 15.99 21.13
N LEU A 242 0.84 15.28 21.95
CA LEU A 242 1.49 14.02 21.55
C LEU A 242 0.45 12.93 21.27
N ALA A 243 -0.55 12.78 22.13
CA ALA A 243 -1.66 11.85 21.93
C ALA A 243 -2.44 12.17 20.63
N LYS A 244 -2.70 13.45 20.36
CA LYS A 244 -3.34 13.93 19.14
C LYS A 244 -2.45 13.75 17.90
N GLY A 245 -1.15 13.99 18.01
CA GLY A 245 -0.19 13.72 16.93
C GLY A 245 -0.10 12.24 16.57
N ILE A 246 -0.24 11.36 17.58
CA ILE A 246 -0.36 9.91 17.40
C ILE A 246 -1.70 9.55 16.74
N GLU A 247 -2.81 10.19 17.14
CA GLU A 247 -4.14 10.06 16.52
C GLU A 247 -4.14 10.53 15.05
N ASP A 248 -3.42 11.61 14.75
CA ASP A 248 -3.27 12.17 13.40
C ASP A 248 -2.37 11.28 12.53
N GLY A 249 -1.29 10.73 13.09
CA GLY A 249 -0.50 9.67 12.46
C GLY A 249 -1.35 8.44 12.13
N ARG A 250 -2.27 8.06 13.03
CA ARG A 250 -3.27 7.00 12.79
C ARG A 250 -4.25 7.37 11.67
N ARG A 251 -4.64 8.64 11.53
CA ARG A 251 -5.51 9.11 10.44
C ARG A 251 -4.82 9.02 9.08
N VAL A 252 -3.50 9.26 9.03
CA VAL A 252 -2.67 9.05 7.82
C VAL A 252 -2.57 7.56 7.49
N ILE A 253 -2.44 6.68 8.49
CA ILE A 253 -2.38 5.22 8.31
C ILE A 253 -3.75 4.62 7.90
N ARG A 254 -4.87 5.06 8.51
CA ARG A 254 -6.23 4.74 8.00
C ARG A 254 -6.47 5.33 6.62
N GLY A 255 -5.84 6.46 6.33
CA GLY A 255 -5.77 7.10 5.03
C GLY A 255 -4.98 6.32 3.98
N ILE A 256 -4.88 4.99 4.07
CA ILE A 256 -4.32 4.13 3.02
C ILE A 256 -5.44 3.33 2.32
N ARG A 257 -6.65 3.22 2.91
CA ARG A 257 -7.90 2.95 2.20
C ARG A 257 -9.02 3.83 2.77
N PRO A 258 -9.62 4.74 1.97
CA PRO A 258 -10.69 5.60 2.45
C PRO A 258 -11.88 4.78 2.96
N ALA A 259 -12.29 4.98 4.22
CA ALA A 259 -13.43 4.28 4.82
C ALA A 259 -14.75 4.46 4.02
N ALA A 260 -14.89 5.57 3.30
CA ALA A 260 -16.01 5.84 2.41
C ALA A 260 -16.16 4.81 1.26
N LEU A 261 -15.08 4.11 0.88
CA LEU A 261 -15.12 3.09 -0.17
C LEU A 261 -15.68 1.74 0.32
N ASP A 262 -15.57 1.43 1.61
CA ASP A 262 -15.91 0.11 2.13
C ASP A 262 -17.40 0.00 2.50
N ASP A 263 -18.07 1.11 2.86
CA ASP A 263 -19.48 1.11 3.29
C ASP A 263 -20.49 1.57 2.22
N LEU A 264 -20.11 2.43 1.27
CA LEU A 264 -21.06 3.13 0.38
C LEU A 264 -20.69 3.14 -1.11
N GLY A 265 -19.47 2.73 -1.47
CA GLY A 265 -18.96 2.76 -2.85
C GLY A 265 -18.32 4.09 -3.26
N LEU A 266 -17.56 4.06 -4.36
CA LEU A 266 -16.79 5.18 -4.89
C LEU A 266 -17.63 6.40 -5.25
N ARG A 267 -18.88 6.20 -5.70
CA ARG A 267 -19.84 7.28 -5.98
C ARG A 267 -20.14 8.12 -4.75
N ALA A 268 -20.54 7.47 -3.65
CA ALA A 268 -20.88 8.16 -2.42
C ALA A 268 -19.67 8.90 -1.83
N ALA A 269 -18.49 8.30 -1.96
CA ALA A 269 -17.23 8.91 -1.56
C ALA A 269 -16.91 10.20 -2.35
N PHE A 270 -17.32 10.29 -3.63
CA PHE A 270 -17.21 11.52 -4.42
C PHE A 270 -18.25 12.58 -4.08
N GLU A 271 -19.47 12.17 -3.72
CA GLU A 271 -20.50 13.09 -3.24
C GLU A 271 -20.07 13.78 -1.94
N GLU A 272 -19.41 13.06 -1.04
CA GLU A 272 -18.85 13.60 0.19
C GLU A 272 -17.71 14.60 -0.07
N LEU A 273 -16.76 14.26 -0.95
CA LEU A 273 -15.69 15.18 -1.35
C LEU A 273 -16.22 16.46 -2.02
N ALA A 274 -17.32 16.36 -2.78
CA ALA A 274 -17.97 17.51 -3.37
C ALA A 274 -18.71 18.36 -2.33
N ALA A 275 -19.35 17.74 -1.33
CA ALA A 275 -19.96 18.44 -0.21
C ALA A 275 -18.93 19.25 0.59
N ASP A 276 -17.78 18.65 0.90
CA ASP A 276 -16.65 19.30 1.60
C ASP A 276 -16.14 20.56 0.88
N LEU A 277 -16.24 20.62 -0.45
CA LEU A 277 -15.86 21.77 -1.26
C LEU A 277 -16.93 22.86 -1.25
N ARG A 278 -18.21 22.46 -1.32
CA ARG A 278 -19.32 23.41 -1.19
C ARG A 278 -19.33 24.07 0.19
N ASP A 279 -19.04 23.31 1.24
CA ASP A 279 -18.89 23.81 2.60
C ASP A 279 -17.69 24.77 2.74
N ALA A 280 -16.67 24.60 1.89
CA ALA A 280 -15.56 25.54 1.76
C ALA A 280 -15.91 26.81 0.96
N GLY A 281 -17.15 26.94 0.48
CA GLY A 281 -17.62 28.02 -0.38
C GLY A 281 -17.08 27.94 -1.80
N ILE A 282 -16.76 26.73 -2.29
CA ILE A 282 -16.34 26.51 -3.69
C ILE A 282 -17.53 25.95 -4.45
N GLU A 283 -17.98 26.68 -5.46
CA GLU A 283 -19.07 26.22 -6.33
C GLU A 283 -18.61 24.96 -7.08
N THR A 284 -19.33 23.85 -6.86
CA THR A 284 -18.89 22.51 -7.27
C THR A 284 -20.04 21.72 -7.89
N ASP A 285 -19.88 21.37 -9.17
CA ASP A 285 -20.71 20.43 -9.89
C ASP A 285 -20.02 19.07 -10.00
N LEU A 286 -20.74 18.00 -9.62
CA LEU A 286 -20.23 16.63 -9.61
C LEU A 286 -21.03 15.77 -10.60
N VAL A 287 -20.33 15.13 -11.53
CA VAL A 287 -20.91 14.16 -12.47
C VAL A 287 -20.13 12.85 -12.37
N VAL A 288 -20.81 11.77 -12.04
CA VAL A 288 -20.20 10.45 -11.80
C VAL A 288 -20.89 9.40 -12.67
N ASP A 289 -20.10 8.61 -13.39
CA ASP A 289 -20.59 7.51 -14.24
C ASP A 289 -21.36 6.45 -13.42
N PRO A 290 -22.55 6.00 -13.85
CA PRO A 290 -23.37 4.99 -13.16
C PRO A 290 -22.64 3.68 -12.83
N GLY A 291 -21.64 3.29 -13.64
CA GLY A 291 -20.88 2.05 -13.48
C GLY A 291 -19.63 2.16 -12.60
N ILE A 292 -19.34 3.33 -12.01
CA ILE A 292 -18.06 3.57 -11.33
C ILE A 292 -17.84 2.65 -10.11
N ASP A 293 -18.91 2.23 -9.44
CA ASP A 293 -18.84 1.34 -8.28
C ASP A 293 -18.58 -0.12 -8.67
N ALA A 294 -18.70 -0.47 -9.96
CA ALA A 294 -18.36 -1.79 -10.48
C ALA A 294 -16.86 -1.96 -10.79
N LEU A 295 -16.05 -0.91 -10.59
CA LEU A 295 -14.60 -0.99 -10.76
C LEU A 295 -13.98 -1.96 -9.74
N PRO A 296 -12.89 -2.66 -10.09
CA PRO A 296 -12.10 -3.41 -9.13
C PRO A 296 -11.69 -2.56 -7.90
N PRO A 297 -11.67 -3.12 -6.66
CA PRO A 297 -11.42 -2.34 -5.44
C PRO A 297 -10.10 -1.55 -5.44
N THR A 298 -9.06 -2.09 -6.07
CA THR A 298 -7.78 -1.40 -6.29
C THR A 298 -7.96 -0.16 -7.17
N LEU A 299 -8.70 -0.25 -8.27
CA LEU A 299 -9.00 0.89 -9.15
C LEU A 299 -9.92 1.91 -8.48
N GLN A 300 -10.88 1.47 -7.66
CA GLN A 300 -11.71 2.39 -6.88
C GLN A 300 -10.85 3.25 -5.93
N THR A 301 -9.89 2.60 -5.24
CA THR A 301 -8.97 3.29 -4.33
C THR A 301 -8.08 4.30 -5.06
N ILE A 302 -7.60 3.95 -6.26
CA ILE A 302 -6.76 4.82 -7.08
C ILE A 302 -7.54 6.03 -7.57
N VAL A 303 -8.72 5.81 -8.14
CA VAL A 303 -9.60 6.86 -8.68
C VAL A 303 -10.03 7.83 -7.56
N TYR A 304 -10.36 7.30 -6.39
CA TYR A 304 -10.66 8.13 -5.22
C TYR A 304 -9.49 9.04 -4.82
N ARG A 305 -8.28 8.48 -4.73
CA ARG A 305 -7.07 9.23 -4.32
C ARG A 305 -6.72 10.34 -5.30
N ILE A 306 -6.84 10.08 -6.60
CA ILE A 306 -6.57 11.08 -7.64
C ILE A 306 -7.55 12.25 -7.52
N ALA A 307 -8.84 11.97 -7.32
CA ALA A 307 -9.83 13.02 -7.13
C ALA A 307 -9.57 13.80 -5.83
N GLN A 308 -9.33 13.10 -4.71
CA GLN A 308 -9.05 13.72 -3.42
C GLN A 308 -7.84 14.69 -3.49
N GLU A 309 -6.75 14.27 -4.12
CA GLU A 309 -5.54 15.09 -4.25
C GLU A 309 -5.76 16.29 -5.20
N SER A 310 -6.46 16.06 -6.33
CA SER A 310 -6.79 17.13 -7.28
C SER A 310 -7.64 18.22 -6.62
N LEU A 311 -8.61 17.82 -5.78
CA LEU A 311 -9.47 18.74 -5.04
C LEU A 311 -8.72 19.43 -3.89
N HIS A 312 -7.79 18.75 -3.22
CA HIS A 312 -6.90 19.36 -2.23
C HIS A 312 -6.04 20.47 -2.85
N HIS A 313 -5.50 20.24 -4.05
CA HIS A 313 -4.77 21.25 -4.81
C HIS A 313 -5.65 22.43 -5.25
N ALA A 314 -6.90 22.17 -5.66
CA ALA A 314 -7.85 23.22 -6.02
C ALA A 314 -8.18 24.14 -4.82
N ARG A 315 -8.35 23.58 -3.61
CA ARG A 315 -8.55 24.37 -2.37
C ARG A 315 -7.36 25.28 -2.04
N ARG A 316 -6.12 24.80 -2.23
CA ARG A 316 -4.89 25.56 -1.93
C ARG A 316 -4.57 26.65 -2.96
N ARG A 317 -5.16 26.61 -4.16
CA ARG A 317 -4.94 27.61 -5.21
C ARG A 317 -5.93 28.78 -5.20
N ARG A 318 -6.75 28.94 -4.15
CA ARG A 318 -7.53 30.18 -3.98
C ARG A 318 -6.56 31.37 -3.99
N PRO A 319 -6.66 32.31 -4.94
CA PRO A 319 -6.06 33.62 -4.77
C PRO A 319 -6.76 34.27 -3.58
N ASP A 320 -6.01 34.99 -2.74
CA ASP A 320 -6.59 35.93 -1.78
C ASP A 320 -7.46 36.91 -2.56
N THR A 321 -8.76 36.65 -2.64
CA THR A 321 -9.74 37.68 -2.98
C THR A 321 -9.84 38.56 -1.75
N ALA A 322 -9.12 39.68 -1.80
CA ALA A 322 -9.25 40.77 -0.85
C ALA A 322 -10.74 41.12 -0.65
N PRO A 323 -11.20 41.35 0.60
CA PRO A 323 -12.52 41.89 0.81
C PRO A 323 -12.56 43.34 0.33
N THR A 324 -13.69 43.67 -0.28
CA THR A 324 -14.23 44.98 -0.72
C THR A 324 -13.62 46.23 -0.10
#